data_AF-A0AAD7F356-F1
#
_entry.id   AF-A0AAD7F356-F1
#
_cell.length_a   1.000
_cell.length_b   1.000
_cell.length_c   1.000
_cell.angle_alpha   90.00
_cell.angle_beta   90.00
_cell.angle_gamma   90.00
#
_symmetry.space_group_name_H-M   'P 1'
#
loop_
_entity.id
_entity.type
_entity.pdbx_description
1 polymer ?
#
loop_
_entity_poly.entity_id
_entity_poly.type
_entity_poly.pdbx_seq_one_letter_code
_entity_poly.pdbx_strand_id
1 'polypeptide(L)'
;MKAFISALLGYDPEQKDLDGGVLGVVNAYYGCVEAQGRGTLHCHMLVWVEGGLNPNEIKKRALGDDQSDVEFGKRLLAFLDDTISNAIPDDPDPSISVPSDKHHPCSVRGIPVDHDSMSTERKKDLRNVVLQCQSHAHSKTCFKYWRGPPEPKTCRFDLHEDNVRAESSFDPETGEIRLRCLDGLVNNFNASMIEAVRNNMDIKFVGSGASAKGILYYITDYITKSQLKTHVAFAMLELAVKKLGEYNPSEDHVTTRAKKLLQKCAYAMISQQELSGQQVSSYLLDFEDHFTSHAYRNFYWTSFESFINREDPSPECYPAKTSVNPPENTENDGDSELDTEDGTQPDLGTEDINAEDEIRVSIDGSGNLVPMGSQLADYQMRGNELQSADPVYLCKKPMINTKLTFYEFDPPMIHLSRYRLGLEFRVETGQRFMPDIAG
;
A
#
# COMPACT_ATOMS: atom_id res chain seq x y z
N MET A 1 -4.99 -16.02 4.58
CA MET A 1 -5.66 -15.06 3.67
C MET A 1 -6.80 -15.65 2.86
N LYS A 2 -6.65 -16.79 2.15
CA LYS A 2 -7.77 -17.39 1.39
C LYS A 2 -9.07 -17.55 2.20
N ALA A 3 -8.96 -18.08 3.43
CA ALA A 3 -10.10 -18.17 4.36
C ALA A 3 -10.68 -16.80 4.79
N PHE A 4 -9.84 -15.77 4.93
CA PHE A 4 -10.30 -14.41 5.22
C PHE A 4 -11.14 -13.87 4.06
N ILE A 5 -10.66 -14.04 2.82
CA ILE A 5 -11.36 -13.60 1.61
C ILE A 5 -12.69 -14.35 1.44
N SER A 6 -12.70 -15.66 1.61
CA SER A 6 -13.92 -16.45 1.41
C SER A 6 -14.92 -16.29 2.57
N ALA A 7 -14.47 -16.29 3.82
CA ALA A 7 -15.38 -16.37 4.98
C ALA A 7 -15.70 -15.01 5.63
N LEU A 8 -14.77 -14.04 5.59
CA LEU A 8 -15.00 -12.72 6.19
C LEU A 8 -15.40 -11.70 5.13
N LEU A 9 -14.67 -11.64 4.01
CA LEU A 9 -15.08 -10.77 2.90
C LEU A 9 -16.29 -11.32 2.15
N GLY A 10 -16.57 -12.63 2.27
CA GLY A 10 -17.69 -13.26 1.55
C GLY A 10 -17.56 -13.11 0.04
N TYR A 11 -16.32 -13.07 -0.49
CA TYR A 11 -16.14 -12.84 -1.92
C TYR A 11 -16.61 -14.05 -2.73
N ASP A 12 -17.65 -13.82 -3.54
CA ASP A 12 -18.14 -14.78 -4.53
C ASP A 12 -17.59 -14.43 -5.92
N PRO A 13 -16.71 -15.28 -6.50
CA PRO A 13 -16.20 -15.09 -7.86
C PRO A 13 -17.30 -15.08 -8.93
N GLU A 14 -18.44 -15.72 -8.69
CA GLU A 14 -19.59 -15.72 -9.62
C GLU A 14 -20.49 -14.50 -9.46
N GLN A 15 -20.32 -13.72 -8.39
CA GLN A 15 -21.08 -12.51 -8.07
C GLN A 15 -22.60 -12.76 -8.02
N LYS A 16 -23.00 -13.92 -7.48
CA LYS A 16 -24.39 -14.35 -7.28
C LYS A 16 -24.83 -14.22 -5.83
N ASP A 17 -23.91 -14.37 -4.90
CA ASP A 17 -24.17 -14.15 -3.48
C ASP A 17 -24.36 -12.65 -3.19
N LEU A 18 -25.57 -12.30 -2.76
CA LEU A 18 -25.95 -10.93 -2.41
C LEU A 18 -25.99 -10.70 -0.90
N ASP A 19 -25.77 -11.75 -0.09
CA ASP A 19 -25.69 -11.61 1.38
C ASP A 19 -24.37 -10.93 1.76
N GLY A 20 -23.30 -11.22 1.01
CA GLY A 20 -21.99 -10.59 1.15
C GLY A 20 -21.23 -10.97 2.43
N GLY A 21 -20.13 -10.27 2.69
CA GLY A 21 -19.32 -10.47 3.89
C GLY A 21 -19.52 -9.37 4.94
N VAL A 22 -18.57 -9.28 5.88
CA VAL A 22 -18.57 -8.31 6.98
C VAL A 22 -18.50 -6.84 6.53
N LEU A 23 -18.22 -6.61 5.25
CA LEU A 23 -18.17 -5.27 4.63
C LEU A 23 -19.32 -5.04 3.64
N GLY A 24 -20.24 -6.01 3.52
CA GLY A 24 -21.22 -6.09 2.44
C GLY A 24 -20.73 -6.93 1.26
N VAL A 25 -21.41 -6.79 0.12
CA VAL A 25 -21.10 -7.53 -1.11
C VAL A 25 -19.78 -7.00 -1.70
N VAL A 26 -18.81 -7.89 -1.89
CA VAL A 26 -17.48 -7.52 -2.42
C VAL A 26 -17.42 -7.81 -3.91
N ASN A 27 -17.15 -6.76 -4.70
CA ASN A 27 -17.02 -6.84 -6.16
C ASN A 27 -15.61 -7.21 -6.60
N ALA A 28 -14.61 -6.69 -5.88
CA ALA A 28 -13.22 -6.94 -6.19
C ALA A 28 -12.35 -6.79 -4.94
N TYR A 29 -11.18 -7.39 -4.97
CA TYR A 29 -10.10 -7.14 -4.05
C TYR A 29 -8.75 -7.32 -4.74
N TYR A 30 -7.74 -6.69 -4.14
CA TYR A 30 -6.33 -6.90 -4.42
C TYR A 30 -5.58 -6.82 -3.09
N GLY A 31 -4.75 -7.81 -2.78
CA GLY A 31 -3.88 -7.75 -1.61
C GLY A 31 -2.48 -8.24 -1.92
N CYS A 32 -1.48 -7.68 -1.22
CA CYS A 32 -0.09 -8.10 -1.28
C CYS A 32 0.42 -8.42 0.13
N VAL A 33 1.26 -9.43 0.24
CA VAL A 33 1.93 -9.85 1.47
C VAL A 33 3.37 -9.37 1.43
N GLU A 34 3.75 -8.57 2.42
CA GLU A 34 5.13 -8.17 2.62
C GLU A 34 5.67 -8.76 3.93
N ALA A 35 6.98 -8.98 3.97
CA ALA A 35 7.67 -9.17 5.23
C ALA A 35 8.16 -7.83 5.75
N GLN A 36 7.82 -7.51 6.99
CA GLN A 36 8.37 -6.33 7.64
C GLN A 36 9.84 -6.58 8.02
N GLY A 37 10.60 -5.51 8.29
CA GLY A 37 12.01 -5.61 8.73
C GLY A 37 12.24 -6.38 10.04
N ARG A 38 11.18 -6.81 10.74
CA ARG A 38 11.24 -7.70 11.92
C ARG A 38 10.81 -9.14 11.61
N GLY A 39 10.53 -9.44 10.34
CA GLY A 39 10.20 -10.78 9.85
C GLY A 39 8.73 -11.19 9.89
N THR A 40 7.83 -10.39 10.46
CA THR A 40 6.38 -10.66 10.46
C THR A 40 5.77 -10.42 9.09
N LEU A 41 4.82 -11.27 8.69
CA LEU A 41 4.13 -11.17 7.41
C LEU A 41 2.90 -10.28 7.55
N HIS A 42 2.81 -9.26 6.72
CA HIS A 42 1.71 -8.30 6.71
C HIS A 42 1.01 -8.33 5.37
N CYS A 43 -0.32 -8.33 5.39
CA CYS A 43 -1.11 -8.17 4.17
C CYS A 43 -1.65 -6.74 4.10
N HIS A 44 -1.38 -6.05 3.00
CA HIS A 44 -2.06 -4.81 2.61
C HIS A 44 -3.08 -5.15 1.53
N MET A 45 -4.32 -4.71 1.68
CA MET A 45 -5.42 -5.11 0.79
C MET A 45 -6.37 -3.97 0.50
N LEU A 46 -6.78 -3.81 -0.76
CA LEU A 46 -7.91 -3.01 -1.21
C LEU A 46 -9.11 -3.92 -1.46
N VAL A 47 -10.29 -3.54 -0.98
CA VAL A 47 -11.53 -4.33 -1.09
C VAL A 47 -12.69 -3.48 -1.56
N TRP A 48 -13.07 -3.60 -2.83
CA TRP A 48 -14.16 -2.87 -3.47
C TRP A 48 -15.52 -3.48 -3.14
N VAL A 49 -16.41 -2.68 -2.57
CA VAL A 49 -17.75 -3.10 -2.14
C VAL A 49 -18.84 -2.57 -3.08
N GLU A 50 -19.88 -3.36 -3.29
CA GLU A 50 -21.04 -2.98 -4.10
C GLU A 50 -21.67 -1.69 -3.56
N GLY A 51 -22.07 -0.81 -4.46
CA GLY A 51 -22.60 0.50 -4.09
C GLY A 51 -21.54 1.52 -3.64
N GLY A 52 -20.25 1.16 -3.57
CA GLY A 52 -19.17 2.14 -3.52
C GLY A 52 -19.33 3.12 -4.68
N LEU A 53 -19.25 4.42 -4.44
CA LEU A 53 -19.28 5.44 -5.51
C LEU A 53 -17.87 5.93 -5.79
N ASN A 54 -17.62 6.67 -6.87
CA ASN A 54 -16.32 7.34 -7.05
C ASN A 54 -16.14 8.43 -5.97
N PRO A 55 -14.93 8.76 -5.47
CA PRO A 55 -14.77 9.82 -4.48
C PRO A 55 -15.36 11.17 -4.89
N ASN A 56 -15.34 11.50 -6.18
CA ASN A 56 -15.96 12.71 -6.73
C ASN A 56 -17.49 12.66 -6.65
N GLU A 57 -18.09 11.48 -6.87
CA GLU A 57 -19.53 11.28 -6.73
C GLU A 57 -19.94 11.35 -5.26
N ILE A 58 -19.18 10.72 -4.35
CA ILE A 58 -19.40 10.82 -2.90
C ILE A 58 -19.36 12.29 -2.49
N LYS A 59 -18.33 13.03 -2.90
CA LYS A 59 -18.19 14.46 -2.61
C LYS A 59 -19.36 15.28 -3.17
N LYS A 60 -19.74 15.05 -4.43
CA LYS A 60 -20.87 15.76 -5.07
C LYS A 60 -22.16 15.54 -4.28
N ARG A 61 -22.43 14.31 -3.86
CA ARG A 61 -23.61 13.96 -3.07
C ARG A 61 -23.49 14.43 -1.61
N ALA A 62 -22.29 14.49 -1.05
CA ALA A 62 -22.05 15.03 0.28
C ALA A 62 -22.32 16.54 0.36
N LEU A 63 -22.03 17.27 -0.73
CA LEU A 63 -22.30 18.70 -0.88
C LEU A 63 -23.70 18.98 -1.50
N GLY A 64 -24.46 17.93 -1.81
CA GLY A 64 -25.79 18.05 -2.39
C GLY A 64 -26.84 18.27 -1.30
N ASP A 65 -27.76 19.21 -1.54
CA ASP A 65 -28.84 19.54 -0.60
C ASP A 65 -30.16 18.81 -0.92
N ASP A 66 -30.20 18.02 -1.99
CA ASP A 66 -31.37 17.25 -2.36
C ASP A 66 -31.67 16.19 -1.30
N GLN A 67 -32.96 15.92 -1.04
CA GLN A 67 -33.38 14.93 -0.05
C GLN A 67 -32.71 13.56 -0.26
N SER A 68 -32.47 13.17 -1.51
CA SER A 68 -31.82 11.89 -1.84
C SER A 68 -30.34 11.84 -1.46
N ASP A 69 -29.67 12.98 -1.44
CA ASP A 69 -28.26 13.16 -1.10
C ASP A 69 -28.06 13.20 0.41
N VAL A 70 -28.93 13.93 1.12
CA VAL A 70 -29.00 13.90 2.59
C VAL A 70 -29.20 12.48 3.11
N GLU A 71 -30.14 11.73 2.53
CA GLU A 71 -30.39 10.34 2.94
C GLU A 71 -29.24 9.39 2.57
N PHE A 72 -28.53 9.66 1.48
CA PHE A 72 -27.31 8.92 1.15
C PHE A 72 -26.20 9.19 2.17
N GLY A 73 -25.95 10.46 2.51
CA GLY A 73 -24.95 10.84 3.50
C GLY A 73 -25.20 10.14 4.84
N LYS A 74 -26.43 10.18 5.34
CA LYS A 74 -26.82 9.46 6.57
C LYS A 74 -26.54 7.97 6.50
N ARG A 75 -26.92 7.30 5.41
CA ARG A 75 -26.68 5.85 5.24
C ARG A 75 -25.20 5.52 5.14
N LEU A 76 -24.40 6.35 4.45
CA LEU A 76 -22.95 6.14 4.35
C LEU A 76 -22.27 6.29 5.71
N LEU A 77 -22.59 7.35 6.47
CA LEU A 77 -22.01 7.52 7.80
C LEU A 77 -22.42 6.39 8.75
N ALA A 78 -23.69 5.97 8.73
CA ALA A 78 -24.16 4.83 9.53
C ALA A 78 -23.44 3.52 9.17
N PHE A 79 -23.24 3.24 7.87
CA PHE A 79 -22.48 2.09 7.41
C PHE A 79 -21.02 2.13 7.91
N LEU A 80 -20.37 3.29 7.82
CA LEU A 80 -18.97 3.45 8.27
C LEU A 80 -18.83 3.33 9.78
N ASP A 81 -19.76 3.90 10.55
CA ASP A 81 -19.78 3.83 12.00
C ASP A 81 -20.04 2.41 12.52
N ASP A 82 -20.81 1.60 11.79
CA ASP A 82 -21.05 0.18 12.06
C ASP A 82 -19.84 -0.69 11.67
N THR A 83 -19.22 -0.40 10.53
CA THR A 83 -18.12 -1.19 9.98
C THR A 83 -16.79 -0.94 10.70
N ILE A 84 -16.53 0.30 11.12
CA ILE A 84 -15.25 0.76 11.66
C ILE A 84 -15.39 1.09 13.16
N SER A 85 -14.70 0.29 13.96
CA SER A 85 -14.50 0.50 15.40
C SER A 85 -13.14 1.15 15.65
N ASN A 86 -13.06 1.97 16.71
CA ASN A 86 -11.85 2.74 17.06
C ASN A 86 -11.78 3.05 18.56
N ALA A 87 -12.30 2.15 19.38
CA ALA A 87 -12.16 2.19 20.82
C ALA A 87 -12.10 0.78 21.37
N ILE A 88 -11.50 0.65 22.55
CA ILE A 88 -11.50 -0.60 23.31
C ILE A 88 -12.93 -0.83 23.85
N PRO A 89 -13.56 -1.98 23.57
CA PRO A 89 -14.86 -2.30 24.16
C PRO A 89 -14.81 -2.33 25.69
N ASP A 90 -15.91 -1.95 26.34
CA ASP A 90 -16.03 -2.04 27.80
C ASP A 90 -15.89 -3.49 28.29
N ASP A 91 -15.39 -3.68 29.51
CA ASP A 91 -15.38 -5.00 30.15
C ASP A 91 -16.82 -5.38 30.52
N PRO A 92 -17.40 -6.41 29.90
CA PRO A 92 -18.80 -6.73 30.11
C PRO A 92 -19.07 -7.34 31.50
N ASP A 93 -18.08 -8.04 32.08
CA ASP A 93 -18.13 -8.62 33.42
C ASP A 93 -16.72 -9.02 33.90
N PRO A 94 -16.17 -8.33 34.93
CA PRO A 94 -14.87 -8.68 35.51
C PRO A 94 -14.80 -10.09 36.10
N SER A 95 -15.92 -10.71 36.47
CA SER A 95 -15.98 -12.02 37.12
C SER A 95 -15.84 -13.20 36.15
N ILE A 96 -16.17 -12.98 34.88
CA ILE A 96 -16.02 -13.99 33.82
C ILE A 96 -14.55 -14.16 33.50
N SER A 97 -14.08 -15.40 33.28
CA SER A 97 -12.70 -15.66 32.85
C SER A 97 -12.68 -16.35 31.50
N VAL A 98 -11.90 -15.81 30.57
CA VAL A 98 -11.67 -16.35 29.23
C VAL A 98 -10.20 -16.73 29.03
N PRO A 99 -9.86 -17.60 28.05
CA PRO A 99 -8.47 -17.99 27.82
C PRO A 99 -7.51 -16.81 27.60
N SER A 100 -7.98 -15.73 26.98
CA SER A 100 -7.20 -14.51 26.73
C SER A 100 -6.87 -13.69 27.98
N ASP A 101 -7.47 -14.00 29.13
CA ASP A 101 -7.07 -13.38 30.42
C ASP A 101 -5.77 -14.02 30.95
N LYS A 102 -5.53 -15.30 30.61
CA LYS A 102 -4.41 -16.10 31.12
C LYS A 102 -3.24 -16.19 30.15
N HIS A 103 -3.54 -16.09 28.86
CA HIS A 103 -2.57 -16.22 27.78
C HIS A 103 -2.68 -15.03 26.83
N HIS A 104 -1.63 -14.79 26.05
CA HIS A 104 -1.66 -13.74 25.04
C HIS A 104 -2.87 -13.96 24.10
N PRO A 105 -3.73 -12.95 23.85
CA PRO A 105 -4.94 -13.12 23.05
C PRO A 105 -4.70 -13.74 21.66
N CYS A 106 -3.58 -13.39 21.01
CA CYS A 106 -3.17 -13.92 19.70
C CYS A 106 -2.64 -15.39 19.74
N SER A 107 -2.37 -15.95 20.92
CA SER A 107 -1.86 -17.33 21.06
C SER A 107 -2.95 -18.35 21.43
N VAL A 108 -4.19 -17.91 21.59
CA VAL A 108 -5.34 -18.76 21.93
C VAL A 108 -6.40 -18.66 20.84
N ARG A 109 -7.22 -19.72 20.71
CA ARG A 109 -8.40 -19.68 19.85
C ARG A 109 -9.47 -18.77 20.48
N GLY A 110 -10.23 -18.08 19.64
CA GLY A 110 -11.38 -17.29 20.07
C GLY A 110 -12.50 -18.16 20.63
N ILE A 111 -13.48 -17.50 21.26
CA ILE A 111 -14.66 -18.16 21.80
C ILE A 111 -15.51 -18.70 20.64
N PRO A 112 -15.92 -19.98 20.65
CA PRO A 112 -16.80 -20.54 19.62
C PRO A 112 -18.11 -19.76 19.47
N VAL A 113 -18.58 -19.61 18.24
CA VAL A 113 -19.85 -18.97 17.93
C VAL A 113 -20.95 -20.03 17.93
N ASP A 114 -21.62 -20.19 19.08
CA ASP A 114 -22.70 -21.20 19.20
C ASP A 114 -24.08 -20.66 18.76
N HIS A 115 -24.31 -19.33 18.71
CA HIS A 115 -25.55 -18.68 18.22
C HIS A 115 -25.31 -17.20 17.82
N ASP A 116 -26.27 -16.58 17.12
CA ASP A 116 -26.23 -15.18 16.60
C ASP A 116 -25.97 -14.09 17.66
N SER A 117 -26.12 -14.39 18.96
CA SER A 117 -25.89 -13.43 20.03
C SER A 117 -24.45 -13.47 20.56
N MET A 118 -23.79 -12.31 20.61
CA MET A 118 -22.50 -12.11 21.28
C MET A 118 -22.60 -12.45 22.79
N SER A 119 -22.05 -13.60 23.20
CA SER A 119 -21.98 -13.98 24.61
C SER A 119 -21.07 -13.03 25.40
N THR A 120 -21.23 -13.01 26.72
CA THR A 120 -20.42 -12.16 27.61
C THR A 120 -18.94 -12.54 27.55
N GLU A 121 -18.64 -13.84 27.40
CA GLU A 121 -17.28 -14.37 27.17
C GLU A 121 -16.71 -13.85 25.85
N ARG A 122 -17.49 -13.89 24.76
CA ARG A 122 -17.06 -13.42 23.44
C ARG A 122 -16.76 -11.91 23.44
N LYS A 123 -17.59 -11.12 24.13
CA LYS A 123 -17.34 -9.69 24.35
C LYS A 123 -16.07 -9.44 25.15
N LYS A 124 -15.83 -10.22 26.22
CA LYS A 124 -14.62 -10.12 27.04
C LYS A 124 -13.36 -10.49 26.25
N ASP A 125 -13.42 -11.56 25.46
CA ASP A 125 -12.32 -11.98 24.58
C ASP A 125 -12.04 -10.93 23.49
N LEU A 126 -13.07 -10.39 22.83
CA LEU A 126 -12.92 -9.29 21.85
C LEU A 126 -12.22 -8.08 22.48
N ARG A 127 -12.67 -7.65 23.66
CA ARG A 127 -12.00 -6.57 24.41
C ARG A 127 -10.52 -6.85 24.60
N ASN A 128 -10.18 -8.05 25.07
CA ASN A 128 -8.79 -8.43 25.34
C ASN A 128 -7.94 -8.45 24.06
N VAL A 129 -8.50 -8.93 22.94
CA VAL A 129 -7.84 -8.89 21.63
C VAL A 129 -7.62 -7.44 21.17
N VAL A 130 -8.64 -6.59 21.24
CA VAL A 130 -8.54 -5.18 20.82
C VAL A 130 -7.54 -4.42 21.68
N LEU A 131 -7.62 -4.56 23.00
CA LEU A 131 -6.68 -3.94 23.94
C LEU A 131 -5.24 -4.32 23.62
N GLN A 132 -4.98 -5.60 23.33
CA GLN A 132 -3.63 -6.07 23.04
C GLN A 132 -3.15 -5.71 21.62
N CYS A 133 -4.03 -5.77 20.63
CA CYS A 133 -3.65 -5.68 19.22
C CYS A 133 -3.81 -4.29 18.61
N GLN A 134 -4.67 -3.44 19.17
CA GLN A 134 -5.02 -2.15 18.56
C GLN A 134 -4.62 -0.94 19.37
N SER A 135 -4.32 -1.11 20.66
CA SER A 135 -3.82 -0.01 21.49
C SER A 135 -2.42 0.40 21.05
N HIS A 136 -2.25 1.69 20.82
CA HIS A 136 -0.98 2.29 20.46
C HIS A 136 -0.23 2.74 21.70
N ALA A 137 1.03 2.30 21.82
CA ALA A 137 2.00 2.89 22.74
C ALA A 137 3.09 3.56 21.91
N HIS A 138 3.31 4.86 22.12
CA HIS A 138 4.32 5.58 21.35
C HIS A 138 5.71 4.97 21.57
N SER A 139 6.43 4.81 20.48
CA SER A 139 7.81 4.31 20.46
C SER A 139 8.68 5.25 19.63
N LYS A 140 10.00 4.99 19.59
CA LYS A 140 10.93 5.76 18.74
C LYS A 140 10.47 5.82 17.27
N THR A 141 9.82 4.77 16.78
CA THR A 141 9.30 4.70 15.40
C THR A 141 8.22 5.75 15.13
N CYS A 142 7.40 6.09 16.13
CA CYS A 142 6.36 7.11 16.01
C CYS A 142 6.94 8.49 15.68
N PHE A 143 8.19 8.73 16.08
CA PHE A 143 8.86 10.00 15.92
C PHE A 143 10.04 9.93 14.93
N LYS A 144 10.18 8.83 14.15
CA LYS A 144 11.30 8.61 13.20
C LYS A 144 11.50 9.79 12.25
N TYR A 145 10.40 10.40 11.78
CA TYR A 145 10.42 11.49 10.81
C TYR A 145 10.06 12.85 11.42
N TRP A 146 10.03 12.96 12.74
CA TRP A 146 9.72 14.21 13.41
C TRP A 146 10.88 15.20 13.24
N ARG A 147 10.62 16.29 12.51
CA ARG A 147 11.56 17.40 12.28
C ARG A 147 11.12 18.70 12.98
N GLY A 148 10.08 18.63 13.81
CA GLY A 148 9.50 19.76 14.52
C GLY A 148 10.24 20.13 15.81
N PRO A 149 9.65 21.00 16.66
CA PRO A 149 10.22 21.37 17.94
C PRO A 149 10.41 20.14 18.86
N PRO A 150 11.30 20.22 19.86
CA PRO A 150 11.60 19.08 20.74
C PRO A 150 10.35 18.48 21.40
N GLU A 151 9.40 19.33 21.80
CA GLU A 151 8.07 18.96 22.29
C GLU A 151 7.05 20.06 21.93
N PRO A 152 5.76 19.72 21.76
CA PRO A 152 5.23 18.36 21.73
C PRO A 152 5.56 17.67 20.40
N LYS A 153 5.94 16.39 20.46
CA LYS A 153 6.16 15.59 19.24
C LYS A 153 4.84 15.10 18.67
N THR A 154 4.66 15.23 17.36
CA THR A 154 3.52 14.61 16.66
C THR A 154 3.87 13.18 16.26
N CYS A 155 2.95 12.25 16.57
CA CYS A 155 3.05 10.87 16.13
C CYS A 155 2.88 10.81 14.60
N ARG A 156 3.81 10.14 13.90
CA ARG A 156 3.71 9.89 12.45
C ARG A 156 2.39 9.22 12.03
N PHE A 157 1.81 8.42 12.91
CA PHE A 157 0.56 7.69 12.65
C PHE A 157 -0.69 8.50 12.99
N ASP A 158 -0.53 9.76 13.44
CA ASP A 158 -1.62 10.65 13.86
C ASP A 158 -2.48 10.10 15.03
N LEU A 159 -1.85 9.27 15.87
CA LEU A 159 -2.47 8.70 17.07
C LEU A 159 -2.08 9.53 18.30
N HIS A 160 -3.08 10.12 18.93
CA HIS A 160 -2.95 11.01 20.09
C HIS A 160 -4.22 11.00 20.93
N GLU A 161 -4.12 11.14 22.25
CA GLU A 161 -5.27 11.12 23.18
C GLU A 161 -6.31 12.20 22.85
N ASP A 162 -5.85 13.37 22.39
CA ASP A 162 -6.72 14.48 21.98
C ASP A 162 -7.41 14.27 20.60
N ASN A 163 -7.03 13.24 19.83
CA ASN A 163 -7.65 12.95 18.54
C ASN A 163 -8.98 12.24 18.73
N VAL A 164 -9.97 12.94 19.29
CA VAL A 164 -11.30 12.40 19.58
C VAL A 164 -12.39 13.18 18.86
N ARG A 165 -13.38 12.45 18.37
CA ARG A 165 -14.57 12.97 17.69
C ARG A 165 -15.75 12.06 17.98
N ALA A 166 -16.80 12.60 18.61
CA ALA A 166 -17.96 11.81 19.05
C ALA A 166 -18.81 11.26 17.89
N GLU A 167 -18.92 11.99 16.78
CA GLU A 167 -19.82 11.65 15.67
C GLU A 167 -19.14 11.82 14.31
N SER A 168 -19.51 10.95 13.38
CA SER A 168 -19.11 11.04 11.97
C SER A 168 -19.90 12.13 11.27
N SER A 169 -19.26 12.90 10.40
CA SER A 169 -19.90 14.01 9.67
C SER A 169 -19.24 14.27 8.32
N PHE A 170 -19.94 14.97 7.43
CA PHE A 170 -19.32 15.57 6.25
C PHE A 170 -18.89 17.00 6.56
N ASP A 171 -17.74 17.38 6.03
CA ASP A 171 -17.32 18.77 5.95
C ASP A 171 -18.22 19.52 4.96
N PRO A 172 -18.92 20.58 5.38
CA PRO A 172 -19.88 21.29 4.52
C PRO A 172 -19.21 22.10 3.39
N GLU A 173 -17.92 22.41 3.50
CA GLU A 173 -17.19 23.17 2.49
C GLU A 173 -16.46 22.24 1.51
N THR A 174 -15.85 21.17 2.04
CA THR A 174 -14.99 20.30 1.23
C THR A 174 -15.68 19.02 0.76
N GLY A 175 -16.76 18.61 1.43
CA GLY A 175 -17.44 17.32 1.24
C GLY A 175 -16.64 16.13 1.78
N GLU A 176 -15.57 16.38 2.54
CA GLU A 176 -14.74 15.32 3.13
C GLU A 176 -15.44 14.66 4.32
N ILE A 177 -15.30 13.34 4.43
CA ILE A 177 -15.82 12.60 5.57
C ILE A 177 -14.86 12.76 6.74
N ARG A 178 -15.42 13.17 7.87
CA ARG A 178 -14.74 13.24 9.15
C ARG A 178 -15.30 12.14 10.05
N LEU A 179 -14.62 11.00 10.10
CA LEU A 179 -15.06 9.85 10.87
C LEU A 179 -14.99 10.11 12.37
N ARG A 180 -15.97 9.56 13.09
CA ARG A 180 -15.96 9.40 14.54
C ARG A 180 -14.67 8.72 14.98
N CYS A 181 -14.09 9.18 16.08
CA CYS A 181 -12.93 8.58 16.73
C CYS A 181 -13.16 8.65 18.25
N LEU A 182 -13.46 7.51 18.87
CA LEU A 182 -13.77 7.48 20.31
C LEU A 182 -12.52 7.35 21.19
N ASP A 183 -11.44 6.79 20.65
CA ASP A 183 -10.15 6.69 21.32
C ASP A 183 -9.02 6.93 20.31
N GLY A 184 -8.36 8.10 20.42
CA GLY A 184 -7.32 8.51 19.50
C GLY A 184 -6.00 7.73 19.61
N LEU A 185 -5.89 6.78 20.55
CA LEU A 185 -4.77 5.84 20.67
C LEU A 185 -5.11 4.43 20.17
N VAL A 186 -6.29 4.21 19.59
CA VAL A 186 -6.71 2.91 19.06
C VAL A 186 -6.79 2.99 17.54
N ASN A 187 -6.12 2.06 16.85
CA ASN A 187 -6.26 1.99 15.38
C ASN A 187 -7.70 1.66 15.00
N ASN A 188 -8.08 2.02 13.77
CA ASN A 188 -9.35 1.60 13.22
C ASN A 188 -9.35 0.08 12.95
N PHE A 189 -10.38 -0.62 13.37
CA PHE A 189 -10.54 -2.06 13.13
C PHE A 189 -12.00 -2.42 12.82
N ASN A 190 -12.22 -3.62 12.27
CA ASN A 190 -13.57 -4.20 12.21
C ASN A 190 -13.67 -5.29 13.28
N ALA A 191 -14.73 -5.27 14.09
CA ALA A 191 -14.88 -6.16 15.25
C ALA A 191 -14.91 -7.64 14.86
N SER A 192 -15.64 -8.00 13.80
CA SER A 192 -15.73 -9.37 13.31
C SER A 192 -14.40 -9.85 12.73
N MET A 193 -13.71 -8.98 11.98
CA MET A 193 -12.40 -9.32 11.42
C MET A 193 -11.35 -9.53 12.50
N ILE A 194 -11.22 -8.61 13.46
CA ILE A 194 -10.19 -8.71 14.51
C ILE A 194 -10.41 -9.92 15.41
N GLU A 195 -11.67 -10.30 15.66
CA GLU A 195 -11.98 -11.51 16.41
C GLU A 195 -11.50 -12.79 15.71
N ALA A 196 -11.65 -12.83 14.39
CA ALA A 196 -11.26 -13.97 13.57
C ALA A 196 -9.74 -14.04 13.33
N VAL A 197 -9.10 -12.91 13.01
CA VAL A 197 -7.65 -12.89 12.71
C VAL A 197 -6.79 -12.77 13.96
N ARG A 198 -7.31 -12.16 15.03
CA ARG A 198 -6.67 -11.98 16.35
C ARG A 198 -5.30 -11.34 16.30
N ASN A 199 -5.08 -10.39 15.40
CA ASN A 199 -3.82 -9.64 15.31
C ASN A 199 -4.10 -8.17 15.02
N ASN A 200 -3.05 -7.35 15.02
CA ASN A 200 -3.17 -5.94 14.65
C ASN A 200 -3.72 -5.81 13.22
N MET A 201 -4.66 -4.87 13.07
CA MET A 201 -5.20 -4.47 11.79
C MET A 201 -5.52 -2.98 11.75
N ASP A 202 -5.50 -2.40 10.56
CA ASP A 202 -5.89 -1.01 10.33
C ASP A 202 -6.85 -0.97 9.13
N ILE A 203 -8.12 -0.61 9.36
CA ILE A 203 -9.14 -0.45 8.31
C ILE A 203 -9.37 1.04 8.01
N LYS A 204 -9.36 1.41 6.72
CA LYS A 204 -9.62 2.79 6.30
C LYS A 204 -10.61 2.86 5.15
N PHE A 205 -11.56 3.79 5.27
CA PHE A 205 -12.46 4.16 4.19
C PHE A 205 -11.79 5.15 3.24
N VAL A 206 -11.79 4.82 1.95
CA VAL A 206 -11.19 5.64 0.90
C VAL A 206 -12.27 6.52 0.28
N GLY A 207 -12.67 7.59 0.98
CA GLY A 207 -13.86 8.38 0.60
C GLY A 207 -13.61 9.63 -0.25
N SER A 208 -12.41 10.21 -0.23
CA SER A 208 -12.10 11.48 -0.89
C SER A 208 -11.02 11.32 -1.96
N GLY A 209 -10.96 12.24 -2.93
CA GLY A 209 -9.96 12.20 -4.00
C GLY A 209 -8.52 12.35 -3.48
N ALA A 210 -8.31 13.12 -2.40
CA ALA A 210 -7.01 13.27 -1.76
C ALA A 210 -6.61 12.00 -0.99
N SER A 211 -7.52 11.44 -0.19
CA SER A 211 -7.30 10.19 0.54
C SER A 211 -7.07 9.02 -0.42
N ALA A 212 -7.81 8.96 -1.54
CA ALA A 212 -7.62 7.95 -2.57
C ALA A 212 -6.24 8.03 -3.23
N LYS A 213 -5.77 9.24 -3.58
CA LYS A 213 -4.41 9.42 -4.11
C LYS A 213 -3.36 9.01 -3.10
N GLY A 214 -3.50 9.45 -1.84
CA GLY A 214 -2.56 9.10 -0.77
C GLY A 214 -2.45 7.59 -0.56
N ILE A 215 -3.59 6.89 -0.53
CA ILE A 215 -3.64 5.43 -0.37
C ILE A 215 -3.11 4.70 -1.61
N LEU A 216 -3.39 5.19 -2.82
CA LEU A 216 -2.79 4.64 -4.03
C LEU A 216 -1.27 4.70 -3.99
N TYR A 217 -0.67 5.84 -3.60
CA TYR A 217 0.78 5.94 -3.43
C TYR A 217 1.30 5.01 -2.33
N TYR A 218 0.63 4.98 -1.18
CA TYR A 218 0.98 4.11 -0.06
C TYR A 218 1.01 2.64 -0.49
N ILE A 219 -0.09 2.12 -1.04
CA ILE A 219 -0.21 0.73 -1.46
C ILE A 219 0.72 0.41 -2.63
N THR A 220 0.90 1.33 -3.57
CA THR A 220 1.87 1.14 -4.66
C THR A 220 3.28 0.97 -4.11
N ASP A 221 3.68 1.74 -3.10
CA ASP A 221 4.98 1.58 -2.43
C ASP A 221 5.12 0.17 -1.85
N TYR A 222 4.07 -0.40 -1.24
CA TYR A 222 4.09 -1.77 -0.72
C TYR A 222 4.09 -2.84 -1.80
N ILE A 223 3.30 -2.68 -2.87
CA ILE A 223 3.26 -3.62 -4.01
C ILE A 223 4.62 -3.65 -4.70
N THR A 224 5.22 -2.47 -4.90
CA THR A 224 6.51 -2.31 -5.59
C THR A 224 7.70 -2.42 -4.64
N LYS A 225 7.46 -2.64 -3.35
CA LYS A 225 8.50 -2.79 -2.34
C LYS A 225 9.35 -3.98 -2.71
N SER A 226 10.54 -3.69 -3.20
CA SER A 226 11.48 -4.72 -3.57
C SER A 226 11.83 -5.51 -2.32
N GLN A 227 11.63 -6.83 -2.35
CA GLN A 227 11.94 -7.69 -1.19
C GLN A 227 13.42 -7.66 -0.80
N LEU A 228 14.29 -7.01 -1.60
CA LEU A 228 15.62 -6.55 -1.22
C LEU A 228 16.04 -5.31 -1.99
N LYS A 229 17.15 -4.73 -1.56
CA LYS A 229 18.06 -3.98 -2.43
C LYS A 229 18.69 -4.88 -3.52
N THR A 230 17.91 -5.68 -4.24
CA THR A 230 18.37 -6.42 -5.41
C THR A 230 18.95 -5.45 -6.43
N HIS A 231 18.42 -4.22 -6.50
CA HIS A 231 19.00 -3.13 -7.25
C HIS A 231 20.42 -2.76 -6.79
N VAL A 232 20.78 -2.88 -5.50
CA VAL A 232 22.18 -2.68 -5.04
C VAL A 232 23.06 -3.85 -5.45
N ALA A 233 22.58 -5.10 -5.32
CA ALA A 233 23.33 -6.25 -5.80
C ALA A 233 23.54 -6.20 -7.32
N PHE A 234 22.50 -5.83 -8.08
CA PHE A 234 22.54 -5.64 -9.52
C PHE A 234 23.34 -4.40 -9.92
N ALA A 235 23.28 -3.28 -9.20
CA ALA A 235 24.12 -2.11 -9.45
C ALA A 235 25.60 -2.44 -9.16
N MET A 236 25.90 -3.24 -8.15
CA MET A 236 27.25 -3.75 -7.91
C MET A 236 27.71 -4.70 -9.03
N LEU A 237 26.82 -5.55 -9.54
CA LEU A 237 27.09 -6.40 -10.71
C LEU A 237 27.22 -5.60 -12.00
N GLU A 238 26.41 -4.57 -12.20
CA GLU A 238 26.42 -3.69 -13.36
C GLU A 238 27.66 -2.80 -13.35
N LEU A 239 28.00 -2.20 -12.20
CA LEU A 239 29.25 -1.47 -12.00
C LEU A 239 30.46 -2.38 -12.22
N ALA A 240 30.37 -3.65 -11.78
CA ALA A 240 31.35 -4.65 -12.14
C ALA A 240 31.39 -4.79 -13.67
N VAL A 241 30.30 -5.16 -14.35
CA VAL A 241 30.27 -5.33 -15.82
C VAL A 241 30.81 -4.09 -16.57
N LYS A 242 30.40 -2.88 -16.19
CA LYS A 242 30.84 -1.60 -16.77
C LYS A 242 32.34 -1.34 -16.54
N LYS A 243 32.85 -1.51 -15.33
CA LYS A 243 34.30 -1.33 -15.04
C LYS A 243 35.18 -2.42 -15.62
N LEU A 244 34.58 -3.58 -15.92
CA LEU A 244 35.31 -4.77 -16.35
C LEU A 244 35.38 -4.90 -17.87
N GLY A 245 34.58 -4.16 -18.63
CA GLY A 245 34.57 -4.19 -20.09
C GLY A 245 34.17 -5.55 -20.68
N GLU A 246 34.15 -5.66 -22.01
CA GLU A 246 34.02 -6.95 -22.69
C GLU A 246 35.21 -7.86 -22.34
N TYR A 247 34.99 -9.18 -22.34
CA TYR A 247 36.03 -10.17 -22.07
C TYR A 247 37.26 -9.92 -22.96
N ASN A 248 38.36 -9.48 -22.35
CA ASN A 248 39.61 -9.32 -23.04
C ASN A 248 40.59 -10.44 -22.62
N PRO A 249 40.99 -11.34 -23.53
CA PRO A 249 41.93 -12.43 -23.23
C PRO A 249 43.34 -11.95 -22.86
N SER A 250 43.64 -10.66 -22.99
CA SER A 250 44.89 -10.03 -22.56
C SER A 250 44.79 -9.26 -21.23
N GLU A 251 43.73 -9.47 -20.47
CA GLU A 251 43.60 -8.91 -19.11
C GLU A 251 44.69 -9.38 -18.16
N ASP A 252 45.17 -8.45 -17.34
CA ASP A 252 46.13 -8.78 -16.30
C ASP A 252 45.49 -9.59 -15.16
N HIS A 253 46.34 -10.31 -14.42
CA HIS A 253 45.90 -11.18 -13.33
C HIS A 253 45.21 -10.39 -12.20
N VAL A 254 45.53 -9.11 -12.04
CA VAL A 254 44.94 -8.21 -11.03
C VAL A 254 43.49 -7.88 -11.39
N THR A 255 43.23 -7.52 -12.65
CA THR A 255 41.87 -7.22 -13.13
C THR A 255 40.99 -8.46 -13.00
N THR A 256 41.47 -9.63 -13.47
CA THR A 256 40.74 -10.91 -13.33
C THR A 256 40.41 -11.25 -11.87
N ARG A 257 41.33 -10.97 -10.94
CA ARG A 257 41.11 -11.19 -9.51
C ARG A 257 40.07 -10.22 -8.94
N ALA A 258 40.08 -8.96 -9.37
CA ALA A 258 39.06 -7.97 -8.99
C ALA A 258 37.67 -8.37 -9.52
N LYS A 259 37.55 -8.87 -10.77
CA LYS A 259 36.30 -9.41 -11.34
C LYS A 259 35.69 -10.48 -10.43
N LYS A 260 36.51 -11.48 -10.09
CA LYS A 260 36.10 -12.61 -9.26
C LYS A 260 35.75 -12.17 -7.84
N LEU A 261 36.41 -11.15 -7.30
CA LEU A 261 36.10 -10.62 -5.97
C LEU A 261 34.73 -9.93 -5.96
N LEU A 262 34.44 -9.06 -6.94
CA LEU A 262 33.14 -8.39 -7.05
C LEU A 262 31.98 -9.37 -7.22
N GLN A 263 32.14 -10.38 -8.07
CA GLN A 263 31.16 -11.46 -8.22
C GLN A 263 30.97 -12.22 -6.90
N LYS A 264 32.06 -12.57 -6.20
CA LYS A 264 31.97 -13.22 -4.89
C LYS A 264 31.28 -12.35 -3.85
N CYS A 265 31.52 -11.04 -3.84
CA CYS A 265 30.82 -10.09 -2.97
C CYS A 265 29.32 -10.05 -3.30
N ALA A 266 28.94 -9.98 -4.57
CA ALA A 266 27.54 -10.01 -4.99
C ALA A 266 26.83 -11.32 -4.59
N TYR A 267 27.45 -12.47 -4.85
CA TYR A 267 26.92 -13.77 -4.42
C TYR A 267 26.88 -13.91 -2.91
N ALA A 268 27.90 -13.41 -2.19
CA ALA A 268 27.92 -13.42 -0.73
C ALA A 268 26.76 -12.60 -0.15
N MET A 269 26.52 -11.38 -0.67
CA MET A 269 25.39 -10.53 -0.25
C MET A 269 24.03 -11.21 -0.46
N ILE A 270 23.84 -11.91 -1.58
CA ILE A 270 22.61 -12.67 -1.83
C ILE A 270 22.54 -13.90 -0.91
N SER A 271 23.64 -14.62 -0.73
CA SER A 271 23.67 -15.87 0.05
C SER A 271 23.58 -15.67 1.56
N GLN A 272 24.02 -14.52 2.07
CA GLN A 272 23.93 -14.14 3.48
C GLN A 272 22.63 -13.40 3.79
N GLN A 273 21.69 -13.38 2.86
CA GLN A 273 20.39 -12.83 3.14
C GLN A 273 19.69 -13.67 4.21
N GLU A 274 19.39 -13.03 5.32
CA GLU A 274 18.51 -13.60 6.34
C GLU A 274 17.06 -13.41 5.91
N LEU A 275 16.32 -14.52 5.93
CA LEU A 275 14.87 -14.54 5.77
C LEU A 275 14.24 -14.91 7.11
N SER A 276 13.09 -14.32 7.41
CA SER A 276 12.37 -14.71 8.63
C SER A 276 11.84 -16.14 8.53
N GLY A 277 11.71 -16.81 9.67
CA GLY A 277 11.10 -18.14 9.72
C GLY A 277 9.69 -18.16 9.14
N GLN A 278 8.94 -17.06 9.29
CA GLN A 278 7.59 -16.91 8.73
C GLN A 278 7.63 -16.81 7.19
N GLN A 279 8.56 -16.03 6.61
CA GLN A 279 8.74 -15.95 5.16
C GLN A 279 9.11 -17.31 4.57
N VAL A 280 10.08 -17.98 5.18
CA VAL A 280 10.52 -19.32 4.74
C VAL A 280 9.36 -20.30 4.84
N SER A 281 8.60 -20.27 5.94
CA SER A 281 7.42 -21.13 6.10
C SER A 281 6.35 -20.86 5.05
N SER A 282 6.06 -19.59 4.76
CA SER A 282 5.10 -19.20 3.73
C SER A 282 5.52 -19.74 2.36
N TYR A 283 6.80 -19.62 2.02
CA TYR A 283 7.34 -20.13 0.76
C TYR A 283 7.31 -21.66 0.69
N LEU A 284 7.72 -22.35 1.76
CA LEU A 284 7.72 -23.81 1.82
C LEU A 284 6.30 -24.42 1.81
N LEU A 285 5.32 -23.69 2.32
CA LEU A 285 3.91 -24.08 2.30
C LEU A 285 3.19 -23.66 1.01
N ASP A 286 3.92 -23.11 0.04
CA ASP A 286 3.40 -22.65 -1.25
C ASP A 286 2.24 -21.65 -1.07
N PHE A 287 2.38 -20.75 -0.10
CA PHE A 287 1.45 -19.66 0.11
C PHE A 287 1.76 -18.51 -0.85
N GLU A 288 0.71 -18.00 -1.47
CA GLU A 288 0.76 -16.83 -2.35
C GLU A 288 1.19 -15.58 -1.58
N ASP A 289 1.97 -14.73 -2.25
CA ASP A 289 2.41 -13.41 -1.77
C ASP A 289 1.49 -12.28 -2.27
N HIS A 290 0.50 -12.57 -3.09
CA HIS A 290 -0.53 -11.65 -3.51
C HIS A 290 -1.84 -12.38 -3.77
N PHE A 291 -2.96 -11.67 -3.60
CA PHE A 291 -4.30 -12.20 -3.75
C PHE A 291 -5.09 -11.28 -4.66
N THR A 292 -5.66 -11.84 -5.72
CA THR A 292 -6.40 -11.07 -6.73
C THR A 292 -7.78 -11.67 -6.97
N SER A 293 -8.75 -10.80 -7.17
CA SER A 293 -10.11 -11.16 -7.62
C SER A 293 -10.20 -11.27 -9.14
N HIS A 294 -9.32 -10.57 -9.86
CA HIS A 294 -9.35 -10.43 -11.31
C HIS A 294 -8.00 -10.77 -11.93
N ALA A 295 -8.02 -11.17 -13.20
CA ALA A 295 -6.81 -11.30 -13.99
C ALA A 295 -6.33 -9.91 -14.43
N TYR A 296 -5.11 -9.56 -14.04
CA TYR A 296 -4.47 -8.32 -14.45
C TYR A 296 -3.57 -8.55 -15.67
N ARG A 297 -3.34 -7.50 -16.45
CA ARG A 297 -2.37 -7.49 -17.55
C ARG A 297 -1.24 -6.54 -17.18
N ASN A 298 -0.03 -6.93 -17.52
CA ASN A 298 1.13 -6.07 -17.32
C ASN A 298 0.96 -4.80 -18.15
N PHE A 299 1.00 -3.66 -17.48
CA PHE A 299 0.96 -2.33 -18.09
C PHE A 299 2.35 -1.71 -17.97
N TYR A 300 2.94 -1.36 -19.11
CA TYR A 300 4.35 -0.95 -19.16
C TYR A 300 4.45 0.57 -19.28
N TRP A 301 4.52 1.19 -18.10
CA TRP A 301 4.38 2.62 -17.90
C TRP A 301 5.42 3.47 -18.63
N THR A 302 6.68 3.01 -18.71
CA THR A 302 7.82 3.78 -19.25
C THR A 302 7.57 4.36 -20.64
N SER A 303 6.98 3.57 -21.54
CA SER A 303 6.63 4.01 -22.91
C SER A 303 5.57 5.12 -22.91
N PHE A 304 4.55 5.00 -22.05
CA PHE A 304 3.51 6.01 -21.89
C PHE A 304 4.06 7.27 -21.23
N GLU A 305 4.89 7.13 -20.20
CA GLU A 305 5.55 8.23 -19.51
C GLU A 305 6.44 9.03 -20.46
N SER A 306 7.28 8.36 -21.25
CA SER A 306 8.13 9.02 -22.25
C SER A 306 7.31 9.75 -23.31
N PHE A 307 6.21 9.15 -23.76
CA PHE A 307 5.27 9.81 -24.67
C PHE A 307 4.63 11.06 -24.02
N ILE A 308 4.13 10.95 -22.79
CA ILE A 308 3.52 12.07 -22.06
C ILE A 308 4.55 13.18 -21.85
N ASN A 309 5.76 12.85 -21.38
CA ASN A 309 6.84 13.83 -21.15
C ASN A 309 7.27 14.54 -22.44
N ARG A 310 7.18 13.88 -23.60
CA ARG A 310 7.45 14.52 -24.89
C ARG A 310 6.36 15.51 -25.30
N GLU A 311 5.10 15.16 -25.04
CA GLU A 311 3.94 15.98 -25.42
C GLU A 311 3.67 17.13 -24.42
N ASP A 312 3.90 16.89 -23.13
CA ASP A 312 3.64 17.78 -22.01
C ASP A 312 4.70 17.56 -20.90
N PRO A 313 5.91 18.11 -21.07
CA PRO A 313 7.01 17.90 -20.13
C PRO A 313 6.71 18.51 -18.76
N SER A 314 6.76 17.68 -17.72
CA SER A 314 6.59 18.11 -16.33
C SER A 314 7.72 19.07 -15.89
N PRO A 315 7.42 20.34 -15.57
CA PRO A 315 8.43 21.32 -15.15
C PRO A 315 9.16 20.92 -13.86
N GLU A 316 8.52 20.16 -12.97
CA GLU A 316 9.08 19.72 -11.69
C GLU A 316 10.12 18.59 -11.86
N CYS A 317 10.03 17.81 -12.94
CA CYS A 317 10.95 16.69 -13.20
C CYS A 317 12.24 17.13 -13.89
N TYR A 318 12.25 18.30 -14.54
CA TYR A 318 13.39 18.81 -15.31
C TYR A 318 13.66 20.29 -14.97
N PRO A 319 14.23 20.58 -13.77
CA PRO A 319 14.63 21.94 -13.45
C PRO A 319 15.67 22.43 -14.46
N ALA A 320 15.42 23.61 -15.05
CA ALA A 320 16.36 24.23 -15.97
C ALA A 320 17.73 24.40 -15.28
N LYS A 321 18.79 23.83 -15.85
CA LYS A 321 20.16 23.95 -15.35
C LYS A 321 20.59 25.42 -15.34
N THR A 322 20.45 26.11 -14.20
CA THR A 322 21.10 27.40 -13.98
C THR A 322 22.57 27.15 -13.68
N SER A 323 23.45 27.56 -14.59
CA SER A 323 24.90 27.51 -14.42
C SER A 323 25.33 28.42 -13.26
N VAL A 324 25.70 27.82 -12.13
CA VAL A 324 26.39 28.54 -11.03
C VAL A 324 27.75 27.88 -10.85
N ASN A 325 28.80 28.66 -11.08
CA ASN A 325 30.20 28.24 -10.87
C ASN A 325 30.43 27.88 -9.38
N PRO A 326 31.25 26.86 -9.08
CA PRO A 326 31.49 26.44 -7.70
C PRO A 326 32.44 27.42 -6.98
N PRO A 327 32.20 27.78 -5.70
CA PRO A 327 33.20 28.43 -4.87
C PRO A 327 34.14 27.41 -4.23
N GLU A 328 35.36 27.89 -3.96
CA GLU A 328 36.54 27.16 -3.50
C GLU A 328 36.42 26.54 -2.09
N ASN A 329 37.24 25.50 -1.92
CA ASN A 329 37.50 24.70 -0.72
C ASN A 329 37.71 25.51 0.57
N THR A 330 37.06 25.08 1.65
CA THR A 330 37.66 25.07 2.99
C THR A 330 37.27 23.80 3.73
N GLU A 331 38.27 23.00 4.05
CA GLU A 331 38.21 21.83 4.93
C GLU A 331 37.81 22.23 6.36
N ASN A 332 36.90 21.46 6.98
CA ASN A 332 36.98 21.20 8.41
C ASN A 332 36.25 19.90 8.75
N ASP A 333 37.02 18.94 9.28
CA ASP A 333 36.59 17.64 9.76
C ASP A 333 35.71 17.74 11.01
N GLY A 334 34.71 16.85 11.07
CA GLY A 334 33.86 16.63 12.24
C GLY A 334 32.99 15.39 12.04
N ASP A 335 33.53 14.24 12.43
CA ASP A 335 32.85 12.94 12.43
C ASP A 335 31.49 12.99 13.12
N SER A 336 30.43 12.67 12.37
CA SER A 336 29.17 12.18 12.90
C SER A 336 28.60 11.14 11.93
N GLU A 337 28.50 9.89 12.38
CA GLU A 337 27.88 8.79 11.64
C GLU A 337 26.39 9.10 11.43
N LEU A 338 26.08 9.56 10.22
CA LEU A 338 24.75 9.76 9.67
C LEU A 338 24.33 8.48 8.95
N ASP A 339 23.46 7.69 9.57
CA ASP A 339 22.61 6.73 8.85
C ASP A 339 21.50 7.51 8.11
N THR A 340 21.89 8.16 7.02
CA THR A 340 20.98 8.63 5.99
C THR A 340 20.53 7.45 5.14
N GLU A 341 19.34 6.91 5.42
CA GLU A 341 18.49 6.36 4.34
C GLU A 341 17.99 7.54 3.51
N ASP A 342 18.91 8.17 2.78
CA ASP A 342 18.59 9.17 1.77
C ASP A 342 18.27 8.47 0.46
N GLY A 343 17.20 8.94 -0.17
CA GLY A 343 16.88 8.66 -1.56
C GLY A 343 17.88 9.38 -2.44
N THR A 344 19.14 8.94 -2.40
CA THR A 344 20.12 9.31 -3.39
C THR A 344 19.63 8.74 -4.72
N GLN A 345 18.94 9.58 -5.50
CA GLN A 345 18.85 9.37 -6.93
C GLN A 345 20.28 9.08 -7.38
N PRO A 346 20.56 7.92 -8.00
CA PRO A 346 21.83 7.79 -8.67
C PRO A 346 21.88 8.94 -9.69
N ASP A 347 22.92 9.77 -9.58
CA ASP A 347 23.35 10.66 -10.66
C ASP A 347 23.78 9.75 -11.83
N LEU A 348 22.76 9.22 -12.51
CA LEU A 348 22.88 8.67 -13.84
C LEU A 348 23.14 9.89 -14.69
N GLY A 349 24.42 10.13 -14.95
CA GLY A 349 24.86 11.12 -15.91
C GLY A 349 23.95 11.08 -17.13
N THR A 350 23.57 12.28 -17.57
CA THR A 350 22.81 12.51 -18.80
C THR A 350 23.58 11.96 -20.00
N GLU A 351 23.54 10.65 -20.18
CA GLU A 351 23.69 10.02 -21.48
C GLU A 351 22.27 9.88 -22.01
N ASP A 352 22.03 10.51 -23.16
CA ASP A 352 20.84 10.30 -23.98
C ASP A 352 20.60 8.79 -24.12
N ILE A 353 19.75 8.22 -23.28
CA ILE A 353 19.15 6.93 -23.56
C ILE A 353 18.24 7.22 -24.73
N ASN A 354 18.74 6.97 -25.94
CA ASN A 354 17.95 6.98 -27.16
C ASN A 354 16.67 6.20 -26.88
N ALA A 355 15.55 6.92 -26.85
CA ALA A 355 14.21 6.40 -26.64
C ALA A 355 13.71 5.63 -27.88
N GLU A 356 14.56 4.79 -28.46
CA GLU A 356 14.19 3.86 -29.51
C GLU A 356 13.62 2.60 -28.86
N ASP A 357 12.29 2.58 -28.80
CA ASP A 357 11.39 1.43 -28.76
C ASP A 357 11.89 0.21 -27.97
N GLU A 358 11.35 0.03 -26.77
CA GLU A 358 11.42 -1.24 -26.05
C GLU A 358 10.64 -2.32 -26.85
N ILE A 359 11.32 -2.98 -27.80
CA ILE A 359 10.74 -4.01 -28.67
C ILE A 359 10.54 -5.28 -27.85
N ARG A 360 9.28 -5.60 -27.58
CA ARG A 360 8.88 -6.89 -27.03
C ARG A 360 8.92 -7.96 -28.10
N VAL A 361 9.21 -9.18 -27.69
CA VAL A 361 9.22 -10.34 -28.57
C VAL A 361 8.38 -11.45 -27.95
N SER A 362 7.48 -12.04 -28.73
CA SER A 362 6.73 -13.26 -28.41
C SER A 362 7.11 -14.37 -29.38
N ILE A 363 6.67 -15.59 -29.10
CA ILE A 363 6.87 -16.74 -29.99
C ILE A 363 5.53 -17.07 -30.63
N ASP A 364 5.47 -17.10 -31.96
CA ASP A 364 4.26 -17.46 -32.69
C ASP A 364 3.94 -18.97 -32.60
N GLY A 365 2.78 -19.39 -33.11
CA GLY A 365 2.36 -20.79 -33.12
C GLY A 365 3.27 -21.73 -33.93
N SER A 366 4.25 -21.19 -34.66
CA SER A 366 5.26 -21.91 -35.44
C SER A 366 6.64 -21.92 -34.75
N GLY A 367 6.77 -21.30 -33.57
CA GLY A 367 8.04 -21.22 -32.84
C GLY A 367 8.93 -20.05 -33.22
N ASN A 368 8.47 -19.09 -34.03
CA ASN A 368 9.27 -17.94 -34.45
C ASN A 368 9.15 -16.78 -33.46
N LEU A 369 10.27 -16.11 -33.18
CA LEU A 369 10.29 -14.84 -32.46
C LEU A 369 9.65 -13.74 -33.32
N VAL A 370 8.55 -13.16 -32.85
CA VAL A 370 7.83 -12.06 -33.47
C VAL A 370 7.74 -10.87 -32.52
N PRO A 371 7.83 -9.62 -33.02
CA PRO A 371 7.67 -8.46 -32.16
C PRO A 371 6.23 -8.39 -31.63
N MET A 372 6.04 -8.20 -30.32
CA MET A 372 4.72 -7.89 -29.79
C MET A 372 4.38 -6.42 -30.11
N GLY A 373 3.11 -6.15 -30.41
CA GLY A 373 2.60 -4.80 -30.61
C GLY A 373 2.88 -3.88 -29.41
N SER A 374 3.06 -2.59 -29.70
CA SER A 374 3.25 -1.56 -28.67
C SER A 374 1.92 -1.23 -28.00
N GLN A 375 1.82 -1.42 -26.68
CA GLN A 375 0.63 -1.04 -25.90
C GLN A 375 0.30 0.46 -26.07
N LEU A 376 1.33 1.29 -26.23
CA LEU A 376 1.16 2.72 -26.50
C LEU A 376 0.54 2.94 -27.88
N ALA A 377 1.01 2.23 -28.91
CA ALA A 377 0.47 2.33 -30.26
C ALA A 377 -0.99 1.83 -30.31
N ASP A 378 -1.29 0.70 -29.66
CA ASP A 378 -2.65 0.17 -29.52
C ASP A 378 -3.57 1.19 -28.84
N TYR A 379 -3.08 1.87 -27.80
CA TYR A 379 -3.81 2.94 -27.13
C TYR A 379 -3.99 4.18 -28.01
N GLN A 380 -2.96 4.66 -28.71
CA GLN A 380 -3.04 5.83 -29.59
C GLN A 380 -3.97 5.60 -30.78
N MET A 381 -3.97 4.39 -31.33
CA MET A 381 -4.78 4.00 -32.49
C MET A 381 -6.13 3.37 -32.09
N ARG A 382 -6.52 3.46 -30.80
CA ARG A 382 -7.79 2.90 -30.32
C ARG A 382 -8.97 3.58 -31.03
N GLY A 383 -10.00 2.81 -31.33
CA GLY A 383 -11.24 3.35 -31.89
C GLY A 383 -11.96 4.28 -30.92
N ASN A 384 -12.82 5.16 -31.45
CA ASN A 384 -13.61 6.12 -30.66
C ASN A 384 -14.46 5.46 -29.56
N GLU A 385 -14.82 4.19 -29.73
CA GLU A 385 -15.56 3.40 -28.74
C GLU A 385 -14.78 3.23 -27.42
N LEU A 386 -13.44 3.24 -27.48
CA LEU A 386 -12.52 3.15 -26.35
C LEU A 386 -12.05 4.52 -25.85
N GLN A 387 -12.62 5.62 -26.35
CA GLN A 387 -12.33 6.96 -25.84
C GLN A 387 -12.78 7.11 -24.38
N SER A 388 -13.83 6.38 -24.01
CA SER A 388 -14.24 6.24 -22.63
C SER A 388 -13.21 5.44 -21.83
N ALA A 389 -12.55 4.39 -22.34
CA ALA A 389 -11.65 3.53 -21.55
C ALA A 389 -10.21 4.08 -21.36
N ASP A 390 -10.10 5.33 -20.91
CA ASP A 390 -8.85 6.08 -20.95
C ASP A 390 -8.03 6.08 -19.64
N PRO A 391 -6.88 5.35 -19.57
CA PRO A 391 -5.98 5.43 -18.43
C PRO A 391 -5.17 6.74 -18.32
N VAL A 392 -5.08 7.56 -19.38
CA VAL A 392 -4.18 8.73 -19.47
C VAL A 392 -4.92 10.08 -19.50
N TYR A 393 -6.20 10.13 -19.89
CA TYR A 393 -7.00 11.37 -19.89
C TYR A 393 -7.22 11.97 -18.49
N LEU A 394 -6.93 11.22 -17.42
CA LEU A 394 -6.91 11.74 -16.05
C LEU A 394 -5.83 12.82 -15.82
N CYS A 395 -4.88 12.99 -16.74
CA CYS A 395 -3.76 13.93 -16.58
C CYS A 395 -3.77 15.14 -17.55
N LYS A 396 -4.67 15.20 -18.53
CA LYS A 396 -4.65 16.22 -19.61
C LYS A 396 -5.72 17.33 -19.45
N LYS A 397 -5.72 18.06 -18.34
CA LYS A 397 -6.25 19.44 -18.32
C LYS A 397 -5.16 20.40 -17.87
N PRO A 398 -4.99 21.55 -18.54
CA PRO A 398 -3.80 22.38 -18.38
C PRO A 398 -3.82 23.06 -17.01
N MET A 399 -2.83 22.78 -16.16
CA MET A 399 -2.49 23.61 -15.00
C MET A 399 -1.85 24.90 -15.51
N ILE A 400 -2.68 25.85 -15.92
CA ILE A 400 -2.23 27.21 -16.21
C ILE A 400 -2.05 27.93 -14.87
N ASN A 401 -0.80 28.27 -14.57
CA ASN A 401 -0.34 29.29 -13.62
C ASN A 401 -1.44 30.14 -12.96
N THR A 402 -1.89 29.74 -11.77
CA THR A 402 -2.42 30.70 -10.79
C THR A 402 -2.12 30.21 -9.38
N LYS A 403 -1.60 31.12 -8.55
CA LYS A 403 -1.45 30.93 -7.10
C LYS A 403 -2.71 30.29 -6.51
N LEU A 404 -2.55 29.27 -5.67
CA LEU A 404 -3.43 28.90 -4.54
C LEU A 404 -4.88 29.42 -4.65
N THR A 405 -5.73 28.80 -5.46
CA THR A 405 -7.18 28.68 -5.22
C THR A 405 -7.79 27.61 -6.15
N PHE A 406 -8.70 26.83 -5.56
CA PHE A 406 -9.57 25.79 -6.11
C PHE A 406 -10.26 26.18 -7.44
N TYR A 407 -10.53 25.22 -8.34
CA TYR A 407 -11.84 24.97 -8.98
C TYR A 407 -11.81 23.69 -9.86
N GLU A 408 -13.01 23.12 -9.99
CA GLU A 408 -13.46 21.83 -10.52
C GLU A 408 -13.10 21.52 -11.97
N PHE A 409 -13.13 20.24 -12.34
CA PHE A 409 -13.66 19.81 -13.65
C PHE A 409 -14.13 18.34 -13.66
N ASP A 410 -15.38 18.12 -14.10
CA ASP A 410 -15.98 16.83 -14.47
C ASP A 410 -15.18 16.14 -15.62
N PRO A 411 -14.85 14.84 -15.49
CA PRO A 411 -14.53 13.98 -16.63
C PRO A 411 -15.76 13.17 -17.08
N PRO A 412 -16.04 13.09 -18.40
CA PRO A 412 -17.14 12.30 -18.93
C PRO A 412 -16.84 10.79 -18.86
N MET A 413 -17.94 10.05 -18.75
CA MET A 413 -18.04 8.59 -18.59
C MET A 413 -16.96 7.79 -19.30
N ILE A 414 -16.24 7.01 -18.48
CA ILE A 414 -15.44 5.86 -18.86
C ILE A 414 -16.25 4.60 -18.54
N HIS A 415 -16.49 3.72 -19.52
CA HIS A 415 -17.10 2.41 -19.33
C HIS A 415 -16.12 1.42 -18.64
N LEU A 416 -15.61 1.79 -17.46
CA LEU A 416 -15.11 0.90 -16.40
C LEU A 416 -16.29 0.56 -15.48
N SER A 417 -17.40 0.10 -16.05
CA SER A 417 -18.71 0.13 -15.41
C SER A 417 -18.96 -0.91 -14.30
N ARG A 418 -17.93 -1.45 -13.63
CA ARG A 418 -18.13 -2.37 -12.49
C ARG A 418 -17.15 -2.30 -11.31
N TYR A 419 -16.12 -1.44 -11.33
CA TYR A 419 -15.19 -1.36 -10.20
C TYR A 419 -15.34 -0.02 -9.49
N ARG A 420 -15.95 -0.05 -8.30
CA ARG A 420 -16.20 1.13 -7.48
C ARG A 420 -15.74 0.91 -6.04
N LEU A 421 -14.99 1.90 -5.55
CA LEU A 421 -14.08 2.02 -4.39
C LEU A 421 -13.99 0.90 -3.35
N GLY A 422 -12.76 0.72 -2.84
CA GLY A 422 -12.47 -0.25 -1.80
C GLY A 422 -11.98 0.28 -0.46
N LEU A 423 -12.18 -0.54 0.56
CA LEU A 423 -11.64 -0.41 1.91
C LEU A 423 -10.20 -0.93 1.94
N GLU A 424 -9.30 -0.19 2.59
CA GLU A 424 -7.93 -0.63 2.82
C GLU A 424 -7.86 -1.41 4.14
N PHE A 425 -7.19 -2.56 4.13
CA PHE A 425 -6.88 -3.35 5.32
C PHE A 425 -5.39 -3.62 5.40
N ARG A 426 -4.83 -3.39 6.59
CA ARG A 426 -3.59 -4.02 7.01
C ARG A 426 -3.92 -5.17 7.95
N VAL A 427 -3.38 -6.37 7.74
CA VAL A 427 -3.45 -7.49 8.71
C VAL A 427 -2.04 -7.95 9.02
N GLU A 428 -1.60 -7.78 10.27
CA GLU A 428 -0.31 -8.33 10.71
C GLU A 428 -0.48 -9.79 11.13
N THR A 429 0.27 -10.74 10.57
CA THR A 429 0.28 -12.13 11.05
C THR A 429 1.62 -12.41 11.72
N GLY A 430 1.62 -12.46 13.06
CA GLY A 430 2.82 -12.65 13.84
C GLY A 430 2.56 -13.45 15.11
N GLN A 431 2.73 -14.77 15.05
CA GLN A 431 2.92 -15.56 16.26
C GLN A 431 4.33 -15.29 16.80
N ARG A 432 4.42 -14.77 18.04
CA ARG A 432 5.65 -14.86 18.84
C ARG A 432 5.79 -16.32 19.29
N PHE A 433 6.56 -17.11 18.57
CA PHE A 433 7.09 -18.35 19.13
C PHE A 433 8.16 -17.96 20.15
N MET A 434 7.86 -18.11 21.45
CA MET A 434 8.92 -18.23 22.44
C MET A 434 9.55 -19.61 22.26
N PRO A 435 10.88 -19.71 22.09
CA PRO A 435 11.53 -21.01 22.16
C PRO A 435 11.52 -21.46 23.62
N ASP A 436 10.72 -22.49 23.92
CA ASP A 436 10.96 -23.32 25.11
C ASP A 436 12.31 -24.00 24.92
N ILE A 437 13.35 -23.42 25.53
CA ILE A 437 14.63 -24.09 25.71
C ILE A 437 14.43 -25.13 26.82
N ALA A 438 14.10 -26.35 26.41
CA ALA A 438 14.29 -27.56 27.21
C ALA A 438 15.31 -28.43 26.48
N GLY A 439 16.50 -28.55 27.07
CA GLY A 439 17.64 -29.32 26.56
C GLY A 439 18.96 -28.74 27.03
#